data_AF-A0A842MLN3-F1
#
_entry.id   AF-A0A842MLN3-F1
#
_cell.length_a   1.000
_cell.length_b   1.000
_cell.length_c   1.000
_cell.angle_alpha   90.00
_cell.angle_beta   90.00
_cell.angle_gamma   90.00
#
_symmetry.space_group_name_H-M   'P 1'
#
loop_
_entity.id
_entity.type
_entity.pdbx_description
1 polymer ?
#
loop_
_entity_poly.entity_id
_entity_poly.type
_entity_poly.pdbx_seq_one_letter_code
_entity_poly.pdbx_strand_id
1 'polypeptide(L)'
;QGFTLTELACPVCASPLFRKRNGELWCEKCRKKVVVVKEEEEVAKIKSAMALENLERTILAKIDELQRRMQEETDIDEMQKISTAISELLESLERIRRSKRI
;
A
#
# COMPACT_ATOMS: atom_id res chain seq x y z
N GLN A 1 -5.99 -20.92 -32.56
CA GLN A 1 -5.91 -20.18 -31.27
C GLN A 1 -7.04 -20.71 -30.40
N GLY A 2 -6.79 -21.07 -29.14
CA GLY A 2 -7.78 -21.71 -28.26
C GLY A 2 -8.14 -20.81 -27.09
N PHE A 3 -9.43 -20.57 -26.89
CA PHE A 3 -9.99 -19.84 -25.76
C PHE A 3 -10.92 -20.76 -24.98
N THR A 4 -10.93 -20.65 -23.66
CA THR A 4 -11.92 -21.36 -22.82
C THR A 4 -13.02 -20.37 -22.45
N LEU A 5 -14.27 -20.75 -22.69
CA LEU A 5 -15.43 -19.98 -22.24
C LEU A 5 -15.45 -19.97 -20.71
N THR A 6 -15.71 -18.80 -20.12
CA THR A 6 -15.84 -18.67 -18.65
C THR A 6 -17.29 -18.45 -18.26
N GLU A 7 -17.64 -18.75 -17.03
CA GLU A 7 -18.98 -18.46 -16.45
C GLU A 7 -19.18 -16.96 -16.16
N LEU A 8 -18.19 -16.12 -16.45
CA LEU A 8 -18.20 -14.70 -16.14
C LEU A 8 -18.72 -13.89 -17.34
N ALA A 9 -19.58 -12.92 -17.07
CA ALA A 9 -20.10 -11.99 -18.07
C ALA A 9 -19.34 -10.66 -18.04
N CYS A 10 -19.21 -10.03 -19.21
CA CYS A 10 -18.64 -8.69 -19.32
C CYS A 10 -19.54 -7.67 -18.60
N PRO A 11 -19.02 -6.86 -17.65
CA PRO A 11 -19.83 -5.91 -16.90
C PRO A 11 -20.37 -4.75 -17.76
N VAL A 12 -19.82 -4.56 -18.97
CA VAL A 12 -20.22 -3.46 -19.88
C VAL A 12 -21.30 -3.89 -20.87
N CYS A 13 -21.27 -5.14 -21.33
CA CYS A 13 -22.14 -5.58 -22.44
C CYS A 13 -22.82 -6.95 -22.22
N ALA A 14 -22.68 -7.53 -21.02
CA ALA A 14 -23.21 -8.82 -20.60
C ALA A 14 -22.79 -10.03 -21.47
N SER A 15 -21.84 -9.86 -22.40
CA SER A 15 -21.35 -10.97 -23.23
C SER A 15 -20.41 -11.89 -22.44
N PRO A 16 -20.37 -13.21 -22.71
CA PRO A 16 -19.46 -14.13 -22.03
C PRO A 16 -17.99 -13.72 -22.21
N LEU A 17 -17.21 -13.86 -21.14
CA LEU A 17 -15.78 -13.61 -21.16
C LEU A 17 -15.01 -14.86 -21.56
N PHE A 18 -13.92 -14.64 -22.27
CA PHE A 18 -12.97 -15.68 -22.68
C PHE A 18 -11.71 -15.59 -21.82
N ARG A 19 -11.19 -16.74 -21.39
CA ARG A 19 -9.88 -16.83 -20.76
C ARG A 19 -8.81 -17.10 -21.81
N LYS A 20 -7.87 -16.18 -21.96
CA LYS A 20 -6.66 -16.35 -22.77
C LYS A 20 -5.68 -17.32 -22.08
N ARG A 21 -4.70 -17.84 -22.83
CA ARG A 21 -3.68 -18.77 -22.30
C ARG A 21 -2.83 -18.17 -21.16
N ASN A 22 -2.66 -16.85 -21.14
CA ASN A 22 -1.96 -16.12 -20.08
C ASN A 22 -2.84 -15.84 -18.84
N GLY A 23 -4.07 -16.36 -18.79
CA GLY A 23 -5.00 -16.19 -17.68
C GLY A 23 -5.85 -14.92 -17.74
N GLU A 24 -5.66 -14.04 -18.73
CA GLU A 24 -6.45 -12.81 -18.87
C GLU A 24 -7.89 -13.09 -19.31
N LEU A 25 -8.84 -12.39 -18.69
CA LEU A 25 -10.23 -12.36 -19.14
C LEU A 25 -10.39 -11.30 -20.24
N TRP A 26 -11.04 -11.67 -21.33
CA TRP A 26 -11.21 -10.83 -22.51
C TRP A 26 -12.65 -10.88 -23.01
N CYS A 27 -13.20 -9.70 -23.33
CA CYS A 27 -14.49 -9.60 -23.98
C CYS A 27 -14.31 -9.35 -25.48
N GLU A 28 -14.74 -10.29 -26.32
CA GLU A 28 -14.67 -10.14 -27.78
C GLU A 28 -15.56 -9.01 -28.30
N LYS A 29 -16.77 -8.83 -27.74
CA LYS A 29 -17.70 -7.77 -28.17
C LYS A 29 -17.18 -6.36 -27.88
N CYS A 30 -16.65 -6.12 -26.68
CA CYS A 30 -16.07 -4.83 -26.30
C CYS A 30 -14.63 -4.64 -26.80
N ARG A 31 -13.95 -5.73 -27.22
CA ARG A 31 -12.50 -5.75 -27.53
C ARG A 31 -11.64 -5.14 -26.40
N LYS A 32 -11.96 -5.52 -25.17
CA LYS A 32 -11.31 -5.03 -23.95
C LYS A 32 -10.94 -6.17 -23.01
N LYS A 33 -9.82 -5.99 -22.30
CA LYS A 33 -9.45 -6.82 -21.15
C LYS A 33 -10.39 -6.52 -20.00
N VAL A 34 -10.85 -7.56 -19.32
CA VAL A 34 -11.68 -7.45 -18.12
C VAL A 34 -10.85 -7.94 -16.94
N VAL A 35 -10.86 -7.16 -15.86
CA VAL A 35 -10.19 -7.52 -14.61
C VAL A 35 -11.28 -7.70 -13.57
N VAL A 36 -11.33 -8.87 -12.94
CA VAL A 36 -12.20 -9.12 -11.80
C VAL A 36 -11.41 -8.75 -10.57
N VAL A 37 -11.81 -7.67 -9.91
CA VAL A 37 -11.24 -7.29 -8.62
C VAL A 37 -12.18 -7.85 -7.55
N LYS A 38 -11.64 -8.66 -6.62
CA LYS A 38 -12.42 -9.13 -5.48
C LYS A 38 -12.55 -7.97 -4.50
N GLU A 39 -13.76 -7.71 -4.00
CA GLU A 39 -14.00 -6.67 -2.99
C GLU A 39 -13.07 -6.82 -1.79
N GLU A 40 -12.79 -8.06 -1.36
CA GLU A 40 -11.83 -8.38 -0.29
C GLU A 40 -10.41 -7.85 -0.56
N GLU A 41 -9.97 -7.85 -1.82
CA GLU A 41 -8.65 -7.38 -2.22
C GLU A 41 -8.58 -5.84 -2.21
N GLU A 42 -9.63 -5.15 -2.66
CA GLU A 42 -9.75 -3.69 -2.54
C GLU A 42 -9.81 -3.24 -1.08
N VAL A 43 -10.63 -3.92 -0.26
CA VAL A 43 -10.70 -3.63 1.17
C VAL A 43 -9.34 -3.86 1.84
N ALA A 44 -8.60 -4.92 1.48
CA ALA A 44 -7.26 -5.17 1.99
C ALA A 44 -6.27 -4.06 1.59
N LYS A 45 -6.30 -3.58 0.34
CA LYS A 45 -5.47 -2.47 -0.13
C LYS A 45 -5.77 -1.18 0.62
N ILE A 46 -7.04 -0.83 0.79
CA ILE A 46 -7.47 0.36 1.54
C ILE A 46 -7.01 0.25 3.00
N LYS A 47 -7.23 -0.89 3.66
CA LYS A 47 -6.78 -1.13 5.04
C LYS A 47 -5.26 -0.99 5.18
N SER A 48 -4.50 -1.55 4.24
CA SER A 48 -3.03 -1.44 4.22
C SER A 48 -2.59 0.02 4.08
N ALA A 49 -3.18 0.77 3.15
CA ALA A 49 -2.89 2.19 2.95
C ALA A 49 -3.20 3.02 4.21
N MET A 50 -4.35 2.79 4.85
CA MET A 50 -4.72 3.45 6.11
C MET A 50 -3.76 3.10 7.24
N ALA A 51 -3.34 1.84 7.36
CA ALA A 51 -2.38 1.42 8.37
C ALA A 51 -1.03 2.13 8.19
N LEU A 52 -0.54 2.26 6.96
CA LEU A 52 0.69 3.01 6.65
C LEU A 52 0.54 4.52 6.89
N GLU A 53 -0.64 5.09 6.70
CA GLU A 53 -0.92 6.49 7.07
C GLU A 53 -0.89 6.70 8.58
N ASN A 54 -1.55 5.83 9.34
CA ASN A 54 -1.55 5.90 10.80
C ASN A 54 -0.15 5.71 11.38
N LEU A 55 0.65 4.81 10.80
CA LEU A 55 2.02 4.60 11.22
C LEU A 55 2.90 5.83 10.93
N GLU A 56 2.76 6.45 9.75
CA GLU A 56 3.47 7.71 9.44
C GLU A 56 3.13 8.81 10.45
N ARG A 57 1.84 9.01 10.77
CA ARG A 57 1.40 9.99 11.77
C ARG A 57 2.02 9.70 13.15
N THR A 58 2.05 8.43 13.54
CA THR A 58 2.62 8.00 14.83
C THR A 58 4.12 8.27 14.90
N ILE A 59 4.87 7.95 13.83
CA ILE A 59 6.32 8.19 13.79
C ILE A 59 6.62 9.69 13.85
N LEU A 60 5.90 10.51 13.10
CA LEU A 60 6.06 11.98 13.15
C LEU A 60 5.80 12.53 14.56
N ALA A 61 4.74 12.06 15.23
CA ALA A 61 4.45 12.45 16.61
C ALA A 61 5.55 12.02 17.59
N LYS A 62 6.15 10.83 17.39
CA LYS A 62 7.26 10.35 18.23
C LYS A 62 8.57 11.08 17.98
N ILE A 63 8.87 11.47 16.75
CA ILE A 63 10.02 12.33 16.44
C ILE A 63 9.88 13.67 17.18
N ASP A 64 8.70 14.29 17.11
CA ASP A 64 8.41 15.55 17.78
C ASP A 64 8.47 15.44 19.33
N GLU A 65 7.98 14.33 19.90
CA GLU A 65 8.12 14.03 21.33
C GLU A 65 9.59 13.89 21.76
N LEU A 66 10.39 13.13 21.00
CA LEU A 66 11.82 12.94 21.28
C LEU A 66 12.61 14.23 21.08
N GLN A 67 12.26 15.03 20.07
CA GLN A 67 12.87 16.33 19.81
C GLN A 67 12.67 17.28 21.00
N ARG A 68 11.46 17.35 21.56
CA ARG A 68 11.19 18.12 22.79
C ARG A 68 12.02 17.63 23.97
N ARG A 69 12.07 16.31 24.21
CA ARG A 69 12.91 15.73 25.26
C ARG A 69 14.39 16.10 25.09
N MET A 70 14.88 16.10 23.86
CA MET A 70 16.27 16.45 23.55
C MET A 70 16.61 17.92 23.84
N GLN A 71 15.63 18.84 23.78
CA GLN A 71 15.86 20.27 24.08
C GLN A 71 16.17 20.52 25.55
N GLU A 72 15.64 19.69 26.43
CA GLU A 72 15.77 19.83 27.88
C GLU A 72 16.86 18.93 28.46
N GLU A 73 17.37 17.98 27.67
CA GLU A 73 18.39 17.03 28.09
C GLU A 73 19.77 17.69 28.16
N THR A 74 20.51 17.38 29.22
CA THR A 74 21.85 17.92 29.48
C THR A 74 22.90 16.82 29.63
N ASP A 75 22.46 15.58 29.87
CA ASP A 75 23.33 14.42 29.88
C ASP A 75 23.68 13.99 28.44
N ILE A 76 24.99 13.93 28.15
CA ILE A 76 25.48 13.65 26.78
C ILE A 76 25.09 12.23 26.34
N ASP A 77 25.09 11.24 27.25
CA ASP A 77 24.76 9.86 26.92
C ASP A 77 23.26 9.71 26.63
N GLU A 78 22.39 10.38 27.39
CA GLU A 78 20.95 10.44 27.10
C GLU A 78 20.64 11.21 25.82
N MET A 79 21.33 12.32 25.55
CA MET A 79 21.23 13.03 24.28
C MET A 79 21.57 12.13 23.09
N GLN A 80 22.64 11.32 23.20
CA GLN A 80 23.01 10.37 22.17
C GLN A 80 21.91 9.32 21.95
N LYS A 81 21.34 8.75 23.02
CA LYS A 81 20.23 7.78 22.91
C LYS A 81 19.02 8.39 22.20
N ILE A 82 18.65 9.62 22.53
CA ILE A 82 17.53 10.32 21.88
C ILE A 82 17.82 10.56 20.40
N SER A 83 19.04 11.02 20.07
CA SER A 83 19.48 11.25 18.69
C SER A 83 19.45 9.98 17.84
N THR A 84 19.92 8.85 18.38
CA THR A 84 19.86 7.54 17.73
C THR A 84 18.40 7.13 17.48
N ALA A 85 17.53 7.24 18.48
CA ALA A 85 16.12 6.90 18.33
C ALA A 85 15.42 7.78 17.27
N ILE A 86 15.71 9.09 17.21
CA ILE A 86 15.20 9.97 16.16
C ILE A 86 15.68 9.52 14.78
N SER A 87 16.96 9.15 14.65
CA SER A 87 17.55 8.69 13.39
C SER A 87 16.88 7.42 12.86
N GLU A 88 16.63 6.43 13.74
CA GLU A 88 15.92 5.19 13.40
C GLU A 88 14.46 5.44 12.99
N LEU A 89 13.79 6.38 13.65
CA LEU A 89 12.44 6.80 13.30
C LEU A 89 12.39 7.50 11.94
N LEU A 90 13.40 8.33 11.61
CA LEU A 90 13.53 8.98 10.30
C LEU A 90 13.75 7.95 9.17
N GLU A 91 14.59 6.94 9.40
CA GLU A 91 14.77 5.85 8.45
C GLU A 91 13.46 5.07 8.24
N SER A 92 12.75 4.78 9.34
CA SER A 92 11.43 4.12 9.28
C SER A 92 10.40 4.95 8.50
N LEU A 93 10.40 6.28 8.70
CA LEU A 93 9.56 7.21 7.95
C LEU A 93 9.86 7.19 6.45
N GLU A 94 11.15 7.17 6.09
CA GLU A 94 11.55 7.08 4.69
C GLU A 94 11.05 5.77 4.05
N ARG A 95 11.20 4.64 4.75
CA ARG A 95 10.71 3.33 4.29
C ARG A 95 9.20 3.35 4.03
N ILE A 96 8.41 3.92 4.93
CA ILE A 96 6.95 4.06 4.76
C ILE A 96 6.62 4.91 3.54
N ARG A 97 7.29 6.06 3.37
CA ARG A 97 7.05 6.94 2.23
C ARG A 97 7.43 6.31 0.90
N ARG A 98 8.48 5.49 0.88
CA ARG A 98 8.85 4.68 -0.30
C ARG A 98 7.79 3.62 -0.60
N SER A 99 7.27 2.94 0.42
CA SER A 99 6.20 1.94 0.26
C SER A 99 4.88 2.51 -0.29
N LYS A 100 4.58 3.78 -0.04
CA LYS A 100 3.37 4.46 -0.57
C LYS A 100 3.49 4.90 -2.05
N ARG A 101 4.70 4.90 -2.63
CA ARG A 101 4.92 5.28 -4.04
C ARG A 101 4.75 4.12 -5.02
N ILE A 102 4.57 2.90 -4.51
CA ILE A 102 4.39 1.65 -5.25
C ILE A 102 2.90 1.30 -5.24
#